data_AF-A0A662V301-F1
#
_entry.id   AF-A0A662V301-F1
#
_cell.length_a   1.000
_cell.length_b   1.000
_cell.length_c   1.000
_cell.angle_alpha   90.00
_cell.angle_beta   90.00
_cell.angle_gamma   90.00
#
_symmetry.space_group_name_H-M   'P 1'
#
loop_
_entity.id
_entity.type
_entity.pdbx_description
1 polymer ?
#
loop_
_entity_poly.entity_id
_entity_poly.type
_entity_poly.pdbx_seq_one_letter_code
_entity_poly.pdbx_strand_id
1 'polypeptide(L)'
;MVSRGITYSALAAVLVGVLLLSLAPAAYALTVTIKDRYAPGEELVVSGTATPNSMVTVRVVGPKGLVTVDQIPTDAEGKFSKAVMRFPEQPTGLIPYGTYTVVIVDVATGERVTVKTVYGAFAGIKGVVVDEEGNPLAGATVEAYKEGVKVTSVETGSDGSFLLPVDAGVYTVKVSKPNYRLVEITGVEVGAGETEDIGTVTLVSYDYVISVLSRSVDELRSAVDELNKKMDELRVYIGDLSSRVRDVEGRYEELASAVEELESGLEELSDKVSSLESRVGSLEGTVGTLASKSVVEELSRTVSELKASVDELKSAVEELRSGLEDVKKAGEENAEKISGLESRVKTLEGVTGTISSLQSSINSLQKSIDDFGKKVEDLTKKASEASSQASAIAAQLPVLYAISIIGLVIALVAVFLIYRKISG
;
A
#
# COMPACT_ATOMS: atom_id res chain seq x y z
N MET A 1 25.88 -55.14 -122.98
CA MET A 1 24.76 -55.66 -122.16
C MET A 1 23.51 -54.88 -122.54
N VAL A 2 22.49 -55.64 -122.95
CA VAL A 2 21.24 -55.32 -123.69
C VAL A 2 20.62 -53.96 -123.29
N SER A 3 20.46 -52.90 -124.10
CA SER A 3 20.21 -52.64 -125.53
C SER A 3 18.74 -52.71 -125.99
N ARG A 4 18.32 -51.58 -126.62
CA ARG A 4 17.14 -51.28 -127.47
C ARG A 4 15.91 -50.80 -126.70
N GLY A 5 15.30 -49.66 -126.97
CA GLY A 5 15.16 -48.80 -128.17
C GLY A 5 13.67 -48.40 -128.22
N ILE A 6 13.25 -47.17 -128.55
CA ILE A 6 12.82 -46.78 -129.90
C ILE A 6 12.23 -45.35 -129.85
N THR A 7 12.87 -44.44 -130.59
CA THR A 7 12.41 -43.36 -131.50
C THR A 7 11.38 -42.26 -131.14
N TYR A 8 11.84 -41.03 -131.40
CA TYR A 8 11.16 -39.88 -132.01
C TYR A 8 10.18 -40.21 -133.15
N SER A 9 9.07 -39.48 -133.28
CA SER A 9 8.54 -38.81 -134.51
C SER A 9 7.10 -38.29 -134.23
N ALA A 10 6.89 -36.97 -134.27
CA ALA A 10 6.42 -36.21 -135.44
C ALA A 10 4.93 -36.41 -135.77
N LEU A 11 4.11 -35.40 -135.53
CA LEU A 11 3.03 -35.03 -136.45
C LEU A 11 2.74 -33.52 -136.34
N ALA A 12 3.14 -32.79 -137.38
CA ALA A 12 2.64 -31.47 -137.71
C ALA A 12 1.38 -31.62 -138.56
N ALA A 13 0.35 -30.80 -138.32
CA ALA A 13 -0.36 -30.07 -139.38
C ALA A 13 -1.59 -29.34 -138.81
N VAL A 14 -1.65 -28.06 -139.17
CA VAL A 14 -2.70 -27.08 -138.95
C VAL A 14 -4.00 -27.48 -139.65
N LEU A 15 -5.15 -27.26 -139.01
CA LEU A 15 -6.40 -26.97 -139.72
C LEU A 15 -7.31 -26.07 -138.87
N VAL A 16 -7.68 -24.93 -139.45
CA VAL A 16 -8.74 -24.02 -138.99
C VAL A 16 -10.09 -24.72 -139.13
N GLY A 17 -10.91 -24.71 -138.07
CA GLY A 17 -12.23 -25.32 -138.06
C GLY A 17 -13.14 -24.70 -137.00
N VAL A 18 -13.93 -23.73 -137.45
CA VAL A 18 -15.31 -23.37 -137.05
C VAL A 18 -15.80 -23.80 -135.66
N LEU A 19 -16.11 -22.76 -134.88
CA LEU A 19 -17.03 -22.70 -133.74
C LEU A 19 -18.25 -23.63 -133.87
N LEU A 20 -18.30 -24.66 -133.01
CA LEU A 20 -19.53 -25.25 -132.52
C LEU A 20 -19.37 -25.40 -131.01
N LEU A 21 -19.67 -24.32 -130.26
CA LEU A 21 -20.08 -24.48 -128.87
C LEU A 21 -21.33 -25.35 -128.93
N SER A 22 -21.19 -26.63 -128.58
CA SER A 22 -22.33 -27.46 -128.21
C SER A 22 -22.92 -26.83 -126.96
N LEU A 23 -23.90 -25.96 -127.15
CA LEU A 23 -24.78 -25.47 -126.12
C LEU A 23 -25.58 -26.69 -125.65
N ALA A 24 -25.06 -27.44 -124.67
CA ALA A 24 -25.89 -28.32 -123.90
C ALA A 24 -27.02 -27.44 -123.33
N PRO A 25 -28.31 -27.80 -123.51
CA PRO A 25 -29.37 -27.03 -122.88
C PRO A 25 -29.06 -27.00 -121.38
N ALA A 26 -28.90 -25.80 -120.82
CA ALA A 26 -28.80 -25.63 -119.38
C ALA A 26 -30.02 -26.33 -118.77
N ALA A 27 -29.79 -27.41 -118.02
CA ALA A 27 -30.84 -28.03 -117.24
C ALA A 27 -31.23 -27.02 -116.15
N TYR A 28 -32.33 -26.30 -116.35
CA TYR A 28 -32.87 -25.38 -115.35
C TYR A 28 -33.49 -26.22 -114.25
N ALA A 29 -32.73 -26.50 -113.19
CA ALA A 29 -33.22 -27.21 -112.03
C ALA A 29 -34.24 -26.35 -111.26
N LEU A 30 -35.35 -26.96 -110.82
CA LEU A 30 -36.33 -26.29 -109.99
C LEU A 30 -35.73 -25.94 -108.61
N THR A 31 -35.55 -24.65 -108.35
CA THR A 31 -35.16 -24.13 -107.03
C THR A 31 -36.30 -23.38 -106.38
N VAL A 32 -36.38 -23.42 -105.05
CA VAL A 32 -37.44 -22.77 -104.28
C VAL A 32 -36.86 -22.16 -103.01
N THR A 33 -37.28 -20.94 -102.71
CA THR A 33 -36.96 -20.22 -101.47
C THR A 33 -38.26 -19.74 -100.84
N ILE A 34 -38.47 -20.11 -99.58
CA ILE A 34 -39.63 -19.79 -98.72
C ILE A 34 -39.12 -19.58 -97.29
N LYS A 35 -39.74 -18.71 -96.48
CA LYS A 35 -39.37 -18.58 -95.06
C LYS A 35 -39.79 -19.81 -94.27
N ASP A 36 -39.00 -20.18 -93.26
CA ASP A 36 -39.32 -21.32 -92.39
C ASP A 36 -40.52 -21.07 -91.46
N ARG A 37 -40.80 -19.81 -91.15
CA ARG A 37 -41.85 -19.37 -90.22
C ARG A 37 -42.50 -18.08 -90.69
N TYR A 38 -43.81 -17.96 -90.43
CA TYR A 38 -44.63 -16.81 -90.76
C TYR A 38 -45.47 -16.35 -89.57
N ALA A 39 -45.36 -15.07 -89.22
CA ALA A 39 -46.18 -14.42 -88.21
C ALA A 39 -47.57 -14.01 -88.77
N PRO A 40 -48.55 -13.69 -87.91
CA PRO A 40 -49.83 -13.14 -88.35
C PRO A 40 -49.68 -11.93 -89.27
N GLY A 41 -50.41 -11.95 -90.40
CA GLY A 41 -50.38 -10.88 -91.41
C GLY A 41 -49.28 -11.01 -92.47
N GLU A 42 -48.29 -11.90 -92.32
CA GLU A 42 -47.20 -12.06 -93.29
C GLU A 42 -47.62 -12.77 -94.59
N GLU A 43 -46.95 -12.45 -95.69
CA GLU A 43 -47.19 -13.07 -97.00
C GLU A 43 -46.26 -14.25 -97.27
N LEU A 44 -46.85 -15.37 -97.67
CA LEU A 44 -46.13 -16.50 -98.22
C LEU A 44 -45.68 -16.17 -99.64
N VAL A 45 -44.48 -15.61 -99.75
CA VAL A 45 -43.79 -15.39 -101.03
C VAL A 45 -43.06 -16.67 -101.42
N VAL A 46 -43.36 -17.17 -102.61
CA VAL A 46 -42.68 -18.32 -103.20
C VAL A 46 -41.86 -17.82 -104.39
N SER A 47 -40.55 -17.98 -104.31
CA SER A 47 -39.61 -17.54 -105.34
C SER A 47 -38.56 -18.59 -105.67
N GLY A 48 -38.01 -18.55 -106.88
CA GLY A 48 -36.96 -19.47 -107.29
C GLY A 48 -36.73 -19.47 -108.80
N THR A 49 -36.18 -20.56 -109.32
CA THR A 49 -35.92 -20.79 -110.75
C THR A 49 -36.56 -22.09 -111.23
N ALA A 50 -37.06 -22.13 -112.45
CA ALA A 50 -37.60 -23.30 -113.13
C ALA A 50 -37.40 -23.15 -114.66
N THR A 51 -38.03 -23.99 -115.47
CA THR A 51 -37.93 -23.92 -116.94
C THR A 51 -38.34 -22.52 -117.47
N PRO A 52 -37.53 -21.83 -118.29
CA PRO A 52 -37.85 -20.51 -118.84
C PRO A 52 -39.11 -20.45 -119.70
N ASN A 53 -39.81 -19.31 -119.67
CA ASN A 53 -41.05 -19.05 -120.42
C ASN A 53 -42.14 -20.14 -120.23
N SER A 54 -42.18 -20.75 -119.05
CA SER A 54 -43.09 -21.81 -118.64
C SER A 54 -43.94 -21.35 -117.45
N MET A 55 -44.53 -22.29 -116.73
CA MET A 55 -45.29 -22.07 -115.51
C MET A 55 -44.78 -22.99 -114.40
N VAL A 56 -44.81 -22.52 -113.16
CA VAL A 56 -44.73 -23.37 -111.97
C VAL A 56 -46.08 -23.41 -111.28
N THR A 57 -46.51 -24.59 -110.85
CA THR A 57 -47.70 -24.75 -110.00
C THR A 57 -47.27 -24.79 -108.55
N VAL A 58 -47.83 -23.88 -107.73
CA VAL A 58 -47.61 -23.83 -106.29
C VAL A 58 -48.87 -24.31 -105.59
N ARG A 59 -48.75 -25.34 -104.75
CA ARG A 59 -49.84 -25.88 -103.95
C ARG A 59 -49.51 -25.77 -102.48
N VAL A 60 -50.30 -25.00 -101.74
CA VAL A 60 -50.15 -24.83 -100.29
C VAL A 60 -51.18 -25.69 -99.57
N VAL A 61 -50.72 -26.61 -98.74
CA VAL A 61 -51.55 -27.51 -97.94
C VAL A 61 -51.32 -27.19 -96.46
N GLY A 62 -52.35 -26.71 -95.78
CA GLY A 62 -52.33 -26.43 -94.35
C GLY A 62 -52.80 -27.62 -93.51
N PRO A 63 -52.84 -27.46 -92.18
CA PRO A 63 -53.26 -28.51 -91.25
C PRO A 63 -54.68 -29.06 -91.48
N LYS A 64 -55.55 -28.27 -92.11
CA LYS A 64 -56.96 -28.60 -92.39
C LYS A 64 -57.22 -29.01 -93.84
N GLY A 65 -56.16 -29.14 -94.65
CA GLY A 65 -56.25 -29.54 -96.05
C GLY A 65 -55.70 -28.48 -96.99
N LEU A 66 -56.11 -28.55 -98.26
CA LEU A 66 -55.66 -27.63 -99.30
C LEU A 66 -56.09 -26.20 -98.98
N VAL A 67 -55.12 -25.27 -98.97
CA VAL A 67 -55.37 -23.85 -98.68
C VAL A 67 -55.48 -23.06 -99.97
N THR A 68 -54.50 -23.22 -100.86
CA THR A 68 -54.50 -22.53 -102.16
C THR A 68 -53.68 -23.30 -103.20
N VAL A 69 -54.02 -23.10 -104.48
CA VAL A 69 -53.23 -23.51 -105.65
C VAL A 69 -53.08 -22.29 -106.54
N ASP A 70 -51.85 -21.99 -106.95
CA ASP A 70 -51.54 -20.89 -107.84
C ASP A 70 -50.61 -21.35 -108.97
N GLN A 71 -50.62 -20.61 -110.07
CA GLN A 71 -49.67 -20.79 -111.17
C GLN A 71 -48.89 -19.51 -111.37
N ILE A 72 -47.57 -19.63 -111.40
CA ILE A 72 -46.66 -18.49 -111.54
C ILE A 72 -45.89 -18.66 -112.85
N PRO A 73 -45.97 -17.70 -113.79
CA PRO A 73 -45.14 -17.72 -114.99
C PRO A 73 -43.67 -17.55 -114.62
N THR A 74 -42.80 -18.27 -115.33
CA THR A 74 -41.36 -18.01 -115.31
C THR A 74 -40.99 -17.03 -116.42
N ASP A 75 -40.04 -16.15 -116.15
CA ASP A 75 -39.51 -15.22 -117.16
C ASP A 75 -38.58 -15.94 -118.17
N ALA A 76 -37.96 -15.16 -119.06
CA ALA A 76 -37.06 -15.67 -120.10
C ALA A 76 -35.79 -16.33 -119.53
N GLU A 77 -35.47 -16.07 -118.26
CA GLU A 77 -34.37 -16.64 -117.50
C GLU A 77 -34.81 -17.77 -116.55
N GLY A 78 -36.11 -18.09 -116.50
CA GLY A 78 -36.65 -19.14 -115.65
C GLY A 78 -37.00 -18.71 -114.23
N LYS A 79 -36.87 -17.43 -113.87
CA LYS A 79 -37.17 -16.95 -112.52
C LYS A 79 -38.66 -16.77 -112.32
N PHE A 80 -39.11 -17.04 -111.10
CA PHE A 80 -40.46 -16.75 -110.65
C PHE A 80 -40.44 -16.21 -109.22
N SER A 81 -41.39 -15.34 -108.89
CA SER A 81 -41.62 -14.84 -107.54
C SER A 81 -43.04 -14.32 -107.43
N LYS A 82 -43.82 -14.82 -106.47
CA LYS A 82 -45.18 -14.34 -106.20
C LYS A 82 -45.58 -14.57 -104.74
N ALA A 83 -46.30 -13.62 -104.16
CA ALA A 83 -47.06 -13.85 -102.94
C ALA A 83 -48.29 -14.72 -103.26
N VAL A 84 -48.29 -15.98 -102.85
CA VAL A 84 -49.36 -16.95 -103.19
C VAL A 84 -50.48 -16.96 -102.16
N MET A 85 -50.21 -16.47 -100.94
CA MET A 85 -51.22 -16.22 -99.91
C MET A 85 -50.68 -15.26 -98.85
N ARG A 86 -51.59 -14.66 -98.09
CA ARG A 86 -51.30 -13.95 -96.85
C ARG A 86 -51.84 -14.76 -95.67
N PHE A 87 -51.01 -14.96 -94.66
CA PHE A 87 -51.47 -15.55 -93.40
C PHE A 87 -52.34 -14.53 -92.65
N PRO A 88 -53.49 -14.94 -92.09
CA PRO A 88 -54.39 -14.00 -91.44
C PRO A 88 -53.77 -13.41 -90.15
N GLU A 89 -54.28 -12.26 -89.71
CA GLU A 89 -53.86 -11.65 -88.43
C GLU A 89 -54.32 -12.46 -87.20
N GLN A 90 -55.34 -13.29 -87.38
CA GLN A 90 -55.83 -14.25 -86.38
C GLN A 90 -56.10 -15.59 -87.07
N PRO A 91 -55.82 -16.73 -86.41
CA PRO A 91 -56.01 -18.03 -87.03
C PRO A 91 -57.49 -18.24 -87.35
N THR A 92 -57.78 -18.67 -88.58
CA THR A 92 -59.15 -18.94 -89.01
C THR A 92 -59.40 -20.45 -89.06
N GLY A 93 -60.66 -20.87 -89.14
CA GLY A 93 -60.99 -22.29 -89.31
C GLY A 93 -60.37 -22.93 -90.55
N LEU A 94 -60.11 -22.14 -91.60
CA LEU A 94 -59.50 -22.58 -92.86
C LEU A 94 -57.98 -22.48 -92.86
N ILE A 95 -57.44 -21.44 -92.23
CA ILE A 95 -56.00 -21.19 -92.10
C ILE A 95 -55.67 -21.09 -90.60
N PRO A 96 -55.62 -22.23 -89.88
CA PRO A 96 -55.23 -22.23 -88.46
C PRO A 96 -53.72 -22.17 -88.30
N TYR A 97 -53.24 -21.84 -87.10
CA TYR A 97 -51.83 -22.05 -86.79
C TYR A 97 -51.42 -23.51 -86.96
N GLY A 98 -50.19 -23.72 -87.43
CA GLY A 98 -49.63 -25.04 -87.66
C GLY A 98 -48.68 -25.08 -88.86
N THR A 99 -48.34 -26.31 -89.27
CA THR A 99 -47.39 -26.54 -90.36
C THR A 99 -48.11 -26.56 -91.72
N TYR A 100 -47.59 -25.76 -92.65
CA TYR A 100 -48.04 -25.66 -94.02
C TYR A 100 -47.00 -26.30 -94.92
N THR A 101 -47.45 -27.15 -95.84
CA THR A 101 -46.62 -27.82 -96.84
C THR A 101 -46.85 -27.15 -98.18
N VAL A 102 -45.81 -26.54 -98.73
CA VAL A 102 -45.80 -25.89 -100.03
C VAL A 102 -45.15 -26.83 -101.04
N VAL A 103 -45.92 -27.29 -102.01
CA VAL A 103 -45.47 -28.16 -103.09
C VAL A 103 -45.40 -27.35 -104.38
N ILE A 104 -44.21 -27.24 -104.95
CA ILE A 104 -43.94 -26.50 -106.18
C ILE A 104 -43.62 -27.51 -107.27
N VAL A 105 -44.25 -27.38 -108.42
CA VAL A 105 -44.08 -28.29 -109.56
C VAL A 105 -43.79 -27.48 -110.82
N ASP A 106 -42.68 -27.75 -111.49
CA ASP A 106 -42.42 -27.21 -112.83
C ASP A 106 -43.35 -27.91 -113.83
N VAL A 107 -44.14 -27.13 -114.59
CA VAL A 107 -45.12 -27.66 -115.54
C VAL A 107 -44.45 -28.28 -116.77
N ALA A 108 -43.27 -27.80 -117.18
CA ALA A 108 -42.58 -28.30 -118.38
C ALA A 108 -41.88 -29.64 -118.14
N THR A 109 -41.26 -29.82 -116.97
CA THR A 109 -40.46 -31.01 -116.65
C THR A 109 -41.19 -31.99 -115.72
N GLY A 110 -42.19 -31.52 -114.97
CA GLY A 110 -42.85 -32.28 -113.91
C GLY A 110 -42.01 -32.39 -112.63
N GLU A 111 -40.86 -31.73 -112.53
CA GLU A 111 -40.01 -31.71 -111.34
C GLU A 111 -40.77 -31.11 -110.15
N ARG A 112 -40.59 -31.67 -108.93
CA ARG A 112 -41.34 -31.27 -107.73
C ARG A 112 -40.42 -30.98 -106.56
N VAL A 113 -40.63 -29.83 -105.92
CA VAL A 113 -39.98 -29.45 -104.66
C VAL A 113 -41.05 -29.27 -103.58
N THR A 114 -40.82 -29.82 -102.39
CA THR A 114 -41.72 -29.68 -101.24
C THR A 114 -41.00 -29.01 -100.09
N VAL A 115 -41.55 -27.90 -99.61
CA VAL A 115 -41.03 -27.12 -98.49
C VAL A 115 -42.09 -27.07 -97.38
N LYS A 116 -41.67 -27.19 -96.11
CA LYS A 116 -42.56 -27.01 -94.96
C LYS A 116 -42.26 -25.67 -94.30
N THR A 117 -43.31 -24.94 -93.95
CA THR A 117 -43.24 -23.68 -93.19
C THR A 117 -44.26 -23.68 -92.07
N VAL A 118 -44.07 -22.86 -91.03
CA VAL A 118 -44.98 -22.79 -89.86
C VAL A 118 -45.63 -21.43 -89.77
N TYR A 119 -46.95 -21.40 -89.63
CA TYR A 119 -47.70 -20.19 -89.31
C TYR A 119 -48.12 -20.21 -87.84
N GLY A 120 -47.74 -19.20 -87.08
CA GLY A 120 -47.94 -19.14 -85.63
C GLY A 120 -47.68 -17.75 -85.05
N ALA A 121 -48.28 -17.44 -83.90
CA ALA A 121 -47.91 -16.27 -83.10
C ALA A 121 -46.67 -16.62 -82.25
N PHE A 122 -45.48 -16.36 -82.78
CA PHE A 122 -44.22 -16.64 -82.08
C PHE A 122 -44.00 -15.61 -80.98
N ALA A 123 -43.86 -16.08 -79.74
CA ALA A 123 -43.53 -15.25 -78.60
C ALA A 123 -42.07 -15.49 -78.16
N GLY A 124 -41.55 -14.67 -77.25
CA GLY A 124 -40.16 -14.79 -76.82
C GLY A 124 -39.90 -14.22 -75.45
N ILE A 125 -38.80 -14.65 -74.85
CA ILE A 125 -38.22 -14.03 -73.67
C ILE A 125 -36.83 -13.53 -74.06
N LYS A 126 -36.55 -12.25 -73.84
CA LYS A 126 -35.25 -11.65 -74.08
C LYS A 126 -34.65 -11.10 -72.79
N GLY A 127 -33.35 -10.91 -72.81
CA GLY A 127 -32.59 -10.29 -71.72
C GLY A 127 -31.10 -10.32 -72.01
N VAL A 128 -30.31 -9.88 -71.04
CA VAL A 128 -28.84 -9.89 -71.10
C VAL A 128 -28.29 -10.57 -69.87
N VAL A 129 -27.36 -11.51 -70.06
CA VAL A 129 -26.66 -12.17 -68.94
C VAL A 129 -25.30 -11.52 -68.75
N VAL A 130 -24.99 -11.13 -67.51
CA VAL A 130 -23.73 -10.49 -67.13
C VAL A 130 -23.08 -11.19 -65.93
N ASP A 131 -21.79 -10.98 -65.71
CA ASP A 131 -21.07 -11.44 -64.51
C ASP A 131 -21.22 -10.48 -63.32
N GLU A 132 -20.60 -10.83 -62.19
CA GLU A 132 -20.56 -10.01 -60.97
C GLU A 132 -19.98 -8.60 -61.14
N GLU A 133 -19.20 -8.34 -62.18
CA GLU A 133 -18.59 -7.05 -62.51
C GLU A 133 -19.43 -6.27 -63.54
N GLY A 134 -20.50 -6.89 -64.07
CA GLY A 134 -21.38 -6.33 -65.08
C GLY A 134 -20.94 -6.56 -66.52
N ASN A 135 -19.91 -7.40 -66.75
CA ASN A 135 -19.46 -7.74 -68.10
C ASN A 135 -20.41 -8.77 -68.73
N PRO A 136 -20.70 -8.68 -70.05
CA PRO A 136 -21.58 -9.62 -70.73
C PRO A 136 -21.02 -11.05 -70.73
N LEU A 137 -21.87 -12.03 -70.42
CA LEU A 137 -21.51 -13.45 -70.38
C LEU A 137 -22.04 -14.18 -71.61
N ALA A 138 -21.14 -14.46 -72.55
CA ALA A 138 -21.43 -15.31 -73.71
C ALA A 138 -21.48 -16.80 -73.35
N GLY A 139 -22.30 -17.57 -74.06
CA GLY A 139 -22.41 -19.03 -73.87
C GLY A 139 -23.03 -19.45 -72.52
N ALA A 140 -23.80 -18.58 -71.88
CA ALA A 140 -24.65 -18.95 -70.75
C ALA A 140 -25.92 -19.63 -71.29
N THR A 141 -26.27 -20.79 -70.75
CA THR A 141 -27.47 -21.53 -71.13
C THR A 141 -28.68 -20.91 -70.45
N VAL A 142 -29.67 -20.50 -71.24
CA VAL A 142 -30.96 -19.97 -70.79
C VAL A 142 -32.05 -20.98 -71.17
N GLU A 143 -32.68 -21.57 -70.17
CA GLU A 143 -33.72 -22.59 -70.34
C GLU A 143 -35.07 -22.05 -69.85
N ALA A 144 -36.15 -22.29 -70.61
CA ALA A 144 -37.51 -22.02 -70.15
C ALA A 144 -38.19 -23.32 -69.75
N TYR A 145 -38.87 -23.28 -68.61
CA TYR A 145 -39.68 -24.36 -68.07
C TYR A 145 -41.14 -23.91 -67.96
N LYS A 146 -42.07 -24.73 -68.42
CA LYS A 146 -43.52 -24.54 -68.26
C LYS A 146 -44.06 -25.74 -67.52
N GLU A 147 -44.74 -25.51 -66.40
CA GLU A 147 -45.25 -26.57 -65.51
C GLU A 147 -44.18 -27.59 -65.09
N GLY A 148 -42.94 -27.14 -64.91
CA GLY A 148 -41.80 -27.98 -64.51
C GLY A 148 -41.13 -28.78 -65.63
N VAL A 149 -41.61 -28.68 -66.88
CA VAL A 149 -41.00 -29.34 -68.04
C VAL A 149 -40.20 -28.32 -68.84
N LYS A 150 -38.97 -28.67 -69.23
CA LYS A 150 -38.15 -27.83 -70.11
C LYS A 150 -38.79 -27.77 -71.50
N VAL A 151 -39.09 -26.56 -71.96
CA VAL A 151 -39.78 -26.32 -73.24
C VAL A 151 -38.80 -25.91 -74.33
N THR A 152 -37.77 -25.16 -73.98
CA THR A 152 -36.77 -24.66 -74.92
C THR A 152 -35.49 -24.25 -74.19
N SER A 153 -34.41 -24.08 -74.94
CA SER A 153 -33.10 -23.67 -74.43
C SER A 153 -32.35 -22.90 -75.51
N VAL A 154 -31.66 -21.83 -75.13
CA VAL A 154 -30.72 -21.09 -75.98
C VAL A 154 -29.43 -20.80 -75.23
N GLU A 155 -28.41 -20.34 -75.94
CA GLU A 155 -27.19 -19.80 -75.36
C GLU A 155 -27.10 -18.30 -75.64
N THR A 156 -26.52 -17.54 -74.72
CA THR A 156 -26.30 -16.10 -74.88
C THR A 156 -25.22 -15.80 -75.93
N GLY A 157 -25.41 -14.71 -76.67
CA GLY A 157 -24.46 -14.19 -77.66
C GLY A 157 -23.21 -13.56 -77.03
N SER A 158 -22.29 -13.06 -77.86
CA SER A 158 -21.04 -12.41 -77.40
C SER A 158 -21.26 -11.16 -76.54
N ASP A 159 -22.41 -10.52 -76.70
CA ASP A 159 -22.86 -9.36 -75.93
C ASP A 159 -23.73 -9.74 -74.72
N GLY A 160 -23.81 -11.04 -74.39
CA GLY A 160 -24.61 -11.56 -73.29
C GLY A 160 -26.11 -11.59 -73.58
N SER A 161 -26.56 -11.08 -74.72
CA SER A 161 -27.98 -11.06 -75.08
C SER A 161 -28.50 -12.45 -75.42
N PHE A 162 -29.77 -12.70 -75.16
CA PHE A 162 -30.46 -13.89 -75.63
C PHE A 162 -31.89 -13.55 -76.07
N LEU A 163 -32.43 -14.39 -76.96
CA LEU A 163 -33.84 -14.42 -77.31
C LEU A 163 -34.30 -15.87 -77.31
N LEU A 164 -35.09 -16.24 -76.31
CA LEU A 164 -35.59 -17.57 -76.08
C LEU A 164 -37.00 -17.69 -76.68
N PRO A 165 -37.18 -18.39 -77.82
CA PRO A 165 -38.48 -18.51 -78.47
C PRO A 165 -39.39 -19.43 -77.66
N VAL A 166 -40.54 -18.90 -77.22
CA VAL A 166 -41.55 -19.61 -76.44
C VAL A 166 -42.94 -19.33 -77.02
N ASP A 167 -43.93 -20.13 -76.61
CA ASP A 167 -45.33 -19.79 -76.85
C ASP A 167 -45.85 -18.85 -75.76
N ALA A 168 -47.08 -18.35 -75.91
CA ALA A 168 -47.72 -17.61 -74.82
C ALA A 168 -47.90 -18.48 -73.57
N GLY A 169 -47.65 -17.89 -72.40
CA GLY A 169 -47.81 -18.57 -71.11
C GLY A 169 -46.87 -18.06 -70.03
N VAL A 170 -46.89 -18.75 -68.90
CA VAL A 170 -46.05 -18.44 -67.73
C VAL A 170 -44.89 -19.43 -67.65
N TYR A 171 -43.68 -18.91 -67.47
CA TYR A 171 -42.45 -19.68 -67.51
C TYR A 171 -41.60 -19.47 -66.26
N THR A 172 -40.82 -20.49 -65.93
CA THR A 172 -39.63 -20.38 -65.08
C THR A 172 -38.40 -20.37 -65.98
N VAL A 173 -37.62 -19.30 -65.93
CA VAL A 173 -36.38 -19.16 -66.69
C VAL A 173 -35.20 -19.53 -65.79
N LYS A 174 -34.38 -20.47 -66.25
CA LYS A 174 -33.16 -20.91 -65.57
C LYS A 174 -31.96 -20.47 -66.40
N VAL A 175 -31.06 -19.72 -65.79
CA VAL A 175 -29.83 -19.24 -66.42
C VAL A 175 -28.65 -19.89 -65.73
N SER A 176 -27.84 -20.62 -66.50
CA SER A 176 -26.71 -21.38 -65.96
C SER A 176 -25.49 -21.29 -66.87
N LYS A 177 -24.31 -21.36 -66.27
CA LYS A 177 -23.03 -21.45 -66.97
C LYS A 177 -22.06 -22.25 -66.09
N PRO A 178 -21.19 -23.11 -66.66
CA PRO A 178 -20.20 -23.83 -65.87
C PRO A 178 -19.36 -22.86 -65.03
N ASN A 179 -19.14 -23.21 -63.76
CA ASN A 179 -18.46 -22.39 -62.75
C ASN A 179 -19.22 -21.14 -62.26
N TYR A 180 -20.49 -20.98 -62.62
CA TYR A 180 -21.36 -19.93 -62.08
C TYR A 180 -22.51 -20.53 -61.26
N ARG A 181 -23.06 -19.73 -60.36
CA ARG A 181 -24.28 -20.07 -59.62
C ARG A 181 -25.49 -20.02 -60.56
N LEU A 182 -26.37 -21.01 -60.47
CA LEU A 182 -27.66 -21.02 -61.16
C LEU A 182 -28.53 -19.86 -60.67
N VAL A 183 -29.16 -19.14 -61.61
CA VAL A 183 -30.21 -18.16 -61.32
C VAL A 183 -31.53 -18.69 -61.88
N GLU A 184 -32.58 -18.61 -61.07
CA GLU A 184 -33.94 -19.05 -61.43
C GLU A 184 -34.91 -17.88 -61.25
N ILE A 185 -35.59 -17.51 -62.35
CA ILE A 185 -36.58 -16.44 -62.40
C ILE A 185 -37.93 -17.11 -62.66
N THR A 186 -38.82 -17.04 -61.67
CA THR A 186 -40.14 -17.67 -61.75
C THR A 186 -41.20 -16.64 -62.14
N GLY A 187 -42.28 -17.10 -62.80
CA GLY A 187 -43.42 -16.24 -63.10
C GLY A 187 -43.21 -15.28 -64.27
N VAL A 188 -42.38 -15.64 -65.25
CA VAL A 188 -42.21 -14.84 -66.48
C VAL A 188 -43.42 -15.05 -67.38
N GLU A 189 -44.29 -14.04 -67.49
CA GLU A 189 -45.48 -14.08 -68.32
C GLU A 189 -45.19 -13.58 -69.73
N VAL A 190 -45.60 -14.33 -70.75
CA VAL A 190 -45.37 -13.96 -72.16
C VAL A 190 -46.70 -13.98 -72.92
N GLY A 191 -47.04 -12.85 -73.54
CA GLY A 191 -48.22 -12.70 -74.40
C GLY A 191 -48.07 -13.33 -75.79
N ALA A 192 -49.18 -13.58 -76.46
CA ALA A 192 -49.16 -14.16 -77.81
C ALA A 192 -48.59 -13.17 -78.83
N GLY A 193 -47.48 -13.53 -79.48
CA GLY A 193 -46.78 -12.65 -80.42
C GLY A 193 -45.95 -11.56 -79.76
N GLU A 194 -45.82 -11.58 -78.43
CA GLU A 194 -45.05 -10.60 -77.66
C GLU A 194 -43.67 -11.16 -77.27
N THR A 195 -42.71 -10.27 -77.05
CA THR A 195 -41.39 -10.62 -76.52
C THR A 195 -41.19 -9.94 -75.18
N GLU A 196 -41.17 -10.73 -74.11
CA GLU A 196 -41.00 -10.25 -72.74
C GLU A 196 -39.52 -10.00 -72.44
N ASP A 197 -39.20 -8.85 -71.84
CA ASP A 197 -37.84 -8.48 -71.46
C ASP A 197 -37.62 -8.69 -69.96
N ILE A 198 -36.84 -9.71 -69.59
CA ILE A 198 -36.52 -9.97 -68.17
C ILE A 198 -35.33 -9.14 -67.68
N GLY A 199 -34.80 -8.24 -68.51
CA GLY A 199 -33.72 -7.34 -68.18
C GLY A 199 -32.38 -8.05 -68.04
N THR A 200 -31.57 -7.57 -67.09
CA THR A 200 -30.21 -8.06 -66.84
C THR A 200 -30.21 -9.16 -65.79
N VAL A 201 -29.70 -10.33 -66.16
CA VAL A 201 -29.50 -11.47 -65.26
C VAL A 201 -28.03 -11.56 -64.89
N THR A 202 -27.70 -11.31 -63.63
CA THR A 202 -26.32 -11.43 -63.14
C THR A 202 -26.04 -12.86 -62.66
N LEU A 203 -25.07 -13.53 -63.27
CA LEU A 203 -24.51 -14.76 -62.76
C LEU A 203 -23.24 -14.46 -61.96
N VAL A 204 -23.11 -15.06 -60.78
CA VAL A 204 -21.92 -14.91 -59.94
C VAL A 204 -21.03 -16.14 -60.09
N SER A 205 -19.76 -15.95 -60.42
CA SER A 205 -18.79 -17.04 -60.53
C SER A 205 -18.45 -17.66 -59.17
N TYR A 206 -18.17 -18.97 -59.12
CA TYR A 206 -17.70 -19.61 -57.88
C TYR A 206 -16.31 -19.11 -57.48
N ASP A 207 -15.46 -18.75 -58.44
CA ASP A 207 -14.14 -18.17 -58.17
C ASP A 207 -14.25 -16.81 -57.46
N TYR A 208 -15.21 -15.97 -57.87
CA TYR A 208 -15.50 -14.72 -57.17
C TYR A 208 -15.96 -14.98 -55.73
N VAL A 209 -16.89 -15.90 -55.53
CA VAL A 209 -17.38 -16.27 -54.18
C VAL A 209 -16.22 -16.79 -53.32
N ILE A 210 -15.36 -17.64 -53.86
CA ILE A 210 -14.17 -18.15 -53.17
C ILE A 210 -13.24 -16.99 -52.81
N SER A 211 -13.00 -16.06 -53.72
CA SER A 211 -12.12 -14.91 -53.47
C SER A 211 -12.65 -14.01 -52.33
N VAL A 212 -13.96 -13.76 -52.30
CA VAL A 212 -14.61 -12.99 -51.24
C VAL A 212 -14.54 -13.73 -49.92
N LEU A 213 -14.78 -15.05 -49.93
CA LEU A 213 -14.68 -15.88 -48.74
C LEU A 213 -13.24 -15.95 -48.21
N SER A 214 -12.24 -16.07 -49.08
CA SER A 214 -10.82 -16.05 -48.71
C SER A 214 -10.42 -14.74 -48.05
N ARG A 215 -10.82 -13.59 -48.61
CA ARG A 215 -10.61 -12.28 -47.96
C ARG A 215 -11.27 -12.22 -46.59
N SER A 216 -12.51 -12.69 -46.48
CA SER A 216 -13.23 -12.74 -45.20
C SER A 216 -12.52 -13.63 -44.17
N VAL A 217 -11.94 -14.76 -44.59
CA VAL A 217 -11.14 -15.64 -43.73
C VAL A 217 -9.85 -14.96 -43.26
N ASP A 218 -9.17 -14.21 -44.13
CA ASP A 218 -7.94 -13.51 -43.78
C ASP A 218 -8.19 -12.31 -42.85
N GLU A 219 -9.29 -11.59 -43.05
CA GLU A 219 -9.76 -10.56 -42.12
C GLU A 219 -10.07 -11.15 -40.74
N LEU A 220 -10.79 -12.28 -40.70
CA LEU A 220 -11.12 -12.95 -39.45
C LEU A 220 -9.86 -13.46 -38.72
N ARG A 221 -8.88 -14.00 -39.45
CA ARG A 221 -7.57 -14.39 -38.89
C ARG A 221 -6.86 -13.20 -38.25
N SER A 222 -6.81 -12.07 -38.96
CA SER A 222 -6.19 -10.84 -38.45
C SER A 222 -6.88 -10.34 -37.19
N ALA A 223 -8.22 -10.42 -37.13
CA ALA A 223 -8.99 -10.07 -35.95
C ALA A 223 -8.72 -11.00 -34.76
N VAL A 224 -8.57 -12.31 -35.00
CA VAL A 224 -8.19 -13.29 -33.97
C VAL A 224 -6.79 -13.02 -33.43
N ASP A 225 -5.82 -12.71 -34.30
CA ASP A 225 -4.45 -12.37 -33.88
C ASP A 225 -4.42 -11.12 -33.00
N GLU A 226 -5.19 -10.09 -33.37
CA GLU A 226 -5.30 -8.87 -32.57
C GLU A 226 -5.98 -9.12 -31.22
N LEU A 227 -7.01 -9.97 -31.18
CA LEU A 227 -7.65 -10.37 -29.94
C LEU A 227 -6.68 -11.14 -29.02
N ASN A 228 -5.83 -12.00 -29.58
CA ASN A 228 -4.81 -12.72 -28.83
C ASN A 228 -3.77 -11.78 -28.22
N LYS A 229 -3.31 -10.77 -28.96
CA LYS A 229 -2.40 -9.74 -28.40
C LYS A 229 -3.03 -9.01 -27.22
N LYS A 230 -4.28 -8.57 -27.35
CA LYS A 230 -5.02 -7.93 -26.25
C LYS A 230 -5.19 -8.86 -25.05
N MET A 231 -5.38 -10.16 -25.30
CA MET A 231 -5.47 -11.15 -24.23
C MET A 231 -4.15 -11.31 -23.48
N ASP A 232 -3.01 -11.29 -24.18
CA ASP A 232 -1.69 -11.35 -23.56
C ASP A 232 -1.36 -10.08 -22.78
N GLU A 233 -1.69 -8.90 -23.30
CA GLU A 233 -1.59 -7.62 -22.57
C GLU A 233 -2.41 -7.65 -21.28
N LEU A 234 -3.65 -8.15 -21.35
CA LEU A 234 -4.53 -8.26 -20.19
C LEU A 234 -3.98 -9.26 -19.15
N ARG A 235 -3.37 -10.37 -19.59
CA ARG A 235 -2.71 -11.33 -18.68
C ARG A 235 -1.56 -10.67 -17.92
N VAL A 236 -0.74 -9.86 -18.59
CA VAL A 236 0.34 -9.10 -17.94
C VAL A 236 -0.22 -8.11 -16.94
N TYR A 237 -1.26 -7.36 -17.31
CA TYR A 237 -1.91 -6.40 -16.41
C TYR A 237 -2.49 -7.07 -15.15
N ILE A 238 -3.13 -8.23 -15.30
CA ILE A 238 -3.62 -9.02 -14.16
C ILE A 238 -2.46 -9.47 -13.25
N GLY A 239 -1.32 -9.85 -13.83
CA GLY A 239 -0.12 -10.22 -13.06
C GLY A 239 0.46 -9.07 -12.24
N ASP A 240 0.52 -7.87 -12.81
CA ASP A 240 0.92 -6.65 -12.10
C ASP A 240 -0.05 -6.32 -10.97
N LEU A 241 -1.35 -6.31 -11.27
CA LEU A 241 -2.38 -6.02 -10.27
C LEU A 241 -2.34 -7.01 -9.10
N SER A 242 -2.14 -8.30 -9.38
CA SER A 242 -1.99 -9.33 -8.33
C SER A 242 -0.77 -9.10 -7.45
N SER A 243 0.31 -8.55 -8.02
CA SER A 243 1.52 -8.23 -7.27
C SER A 243 1.35 -7.00 -6.40
N ARG A 244 0.64 -5.98 -6.90
CA ARG A 244 0.25 -4.80 -6.11
C ARG A 244 -0.68 -5.16 -4.95
N VAL A 245 -1.58 -6.13 -5.13
CA VAL A 245 -2.42 -6.64 -4.04
C VAL A 245 -1.56 -7.26 -2.94
N ARG A 246 -0.62 -8.14 -3.30
CA ARG A 246 0.32 -8.74 -2.32
C ARG A 246 1.17 -7.71 -1.58
N ASP A 247 1.62 -6.67 -2.28
CA ASP A 247 2.36 -5.56 -1.66
C ASP A 247 1.50 -4.79 -0.63
N VAL A 248 0.25 -4.49 -0.98
CA VAL A 248 -0.70 -3.84 -0.08
C VAL A 248 -1.01 -4.70 1.14
N GLU A 249 -1.16 -6.02 0.96
CA GLU A 249 -1.34 -6.97 2.06
C GLU A 249 -0.14 -6.95 3.02
N GLY A 250 1.09 -6.99 2.49
CA GLY A 250 2.30 -6.90 3.32
C GLY A 250 2.40 -5.57 4.11
N ARG A 251 2.10 -4.44 3.46
CA ARG A 251 2.08 -3.13 4.14
C ARG A 251 0.99 -3.03 5.21
N TYR A 252 -0.12 -3.74 5.04
CA TYR A 252 -1.18 -3.80 6.05
C TYR A 252 -0.71 -4.58 7.29
N GLU A 253 -0.01 -5.70 7.10
CA GLU A 253 0.57 -6.47 8.21
C GLU A 253 1.62 -5.66 8.99
N GLU A 254 2.53 -4.97 8.29
CA GLU A 254 3.52 -4.08 8.92
C GLU A 254 2.85 -2.96 9.73
N LEU A 255 1.80 -2.35 9.17
CA LEU A 255 1.05 -1.30 9.86
C LEU A 255 0.33 -1.85 11.11
N ALA A 256 -0.23 -3.06 11.05
CA ALA A 256 -0.87 -3.70 12.19
C ALA A 256 0.13 -3.91 13.34
N SER A 257 1.33 -4.45 13.05
CA SER A 257 2.38 -4.62 14.07
C SER A 257 2.85 -3.29 14.65
N ALA A 258 2.97 -2.24 13.84
CA ALA A 258 3.33 -0.92 14.34
C ALA A 258 2.28 -0.32 15.29
N VAL A 259 0.99 -0.62 15.06
CA VAL A 259 -0.09 -0.20 15.96
C VAL A 259 -0.01 -0.96 17.30
N GLU A 260 0.23 -2.27 17.29
CA GLU A 260 0.39 -3.06 18.52
C GLU A 260 1.57 -2.58 19.37
N GLU A 261 2.69 -2.21 18.73
CA GLU A 261 3.85 -1.63 19.42
C GLU A 261 3.52 -0.28 20.05
N LEU A 262 2.79 0.58 19.33
CA LEU A 262 2.36 1.89 19.83
C LEU A 262 1.38 1.76 21.01
N GLU A 263 0.45 0.81 20.96
CA GLU A 263 -0.47 0.50 22.06
C GLU A 263 0.30 0.06 23.32
N SER A 264 1.27 -0.84 23.16
CA SER A 264 2.14 -1.30 24.25
C SER A 264 2.97 -0.15 24.84
N GLY A 265 3.51 0.73 23.98
CA GLY A 265 4.25 1.92 24.42
C GLY A 265 3.38 2.93 25.18
N LEU A 266 2.10 3.06 24.80
CA LEU A 266 1.14 3.92 25.50
C LEU A 266 0.80 3.39 26.89
N GLU A 267 0.67 2.07 27.04
CA GLU A 267 0.46 1.42 28.34
C GLU A 267 1.66 1.65 29.28
N GLU A 268 2.89 1.46 28.80
CA GLU A 268 4.10 1.72 29.60
C GLU A 268 4.19 3.20 30.02
N LEU A 269 3.83 4.13 29.13
CA LEU A 269 3.83 5.54 29.45
C LEU A 269 2.76 5.89 30.50
N SER A 270 1.58 5.28 30.42
CA SER A 270 0.51 5.42 31.42
C SER A 270 0.96 4.95 32.81
N ASP A 271 1.64 3.80 32.88
CA ASP A 271 2.19 3.27 34.14
C ASP A 271 3.25 4.21 34.74
N LYS A 272 4.14 4.76 33.88
CA LYS A 272 5.13 5.74 34.30
C LYS A 272 4.47 7.00 34.86
N VAL A 273 3.42 7.51 34.22
CA VAL A 273 2.65 8.68 34.71
C VAL A 273 2.05 8.39 36.08
N SER A 274 1.40 7.25 36.26
CA SER A 274 0.80 6.85 37.55
C SER A 274 1.83 6.75 38.68
N SER A 275 3.02 6.23 38.37
CA SER A 275 4.15 6.18 39.30
C SER A 275 4.66 7.59 39.66
N LEU A 276 4.77 8.49 38.67
CA LEU A 276 5.13 9.88 38.90
C LEU A 276 4.09 10.61 39.77
N GLU A 277 2.81 10.43 39.52
CA GLU A 277 1.73 11.01 40.34
C GLU A 277 1.83 10.56 41.80
N SER A 278 2.07 9.27 42.03
CA SER A 278 2.27 8.72 43.38
C SER A 278 3.49 9.35 44.08
N ARG A 279 4.59 9.53 43.34
CA ARG A 279 5.80 10.19 43.85
C ARG A 279 5.56 11.66 44.18
N VAL A 280 4.81 12.37 43.34
CA VAL A 280 4.42 13.76 43.58
C VAL A 280 3.58 13.85 44.86
N GLY A 281 2.57 13.00 45.02
CA GLY A 281 1.76 12.98 46.25
C GLY A 281 2.57 12.69 47.52
N SER A 282 3.54 11.78 47.45
CA SER A 282 4.46 11.51 48.57
C SER A 282 5.35 12.71 48.90
N LEU A 283 5.86 13.40 47.87
CA LEU A 283 6.64 14.62 48.03
C LEU A 283 5.80 15.75 48.64
N GLU A 284 4.57 15.94 48.17
CA GLU A 284 3.63 16.91 48.74
C GLU A 284 3.35 16.63 50.22
N GLY A 285 3.15 15.37 50.60
CA GLY A 285 2.97 14.98 52.00
C GLY A 285 4.20 15.27 52.86
N THR A 286 5.40 15.01 52.33
CA THR A 286 6.67 15.32 53.00
C THR A 286 6.82 16.83 53.18
N VAL A 287 6.61 17.62 52.12
CA VAL A 287 6.65 19.08 52.18
C VAL A 287 5.60 19.62 53.15
N GLY A 288 4.38 19.09 53.16
CA GLY A 288 3.33 19.47 54.11
C GLY A 288 3.73 19.21 55.56
N THR A 289 4.41 18.10 55.83
CA THR A 289 4.93 17.78 57.17
C THR A 289 6.05 18.74 57.58
N LEU A 290 7.00 19.04 56.69
CA LEU A 290 8.09 19.97 56.97
C LEU A 290 7.60 21.42 57.12
N ALA A 291 6.65 21.83 56.27
CA ALA A 291 6.05 23.16 56.29
C ALA A 291 5.07 23.33 57.46
N SER A 292 4.62 22.25 58.08
CA SER A 292 3.76 22.33 59.25
C SER A 292 4.47 23.16 60.32
N LYS A 293 3.77 24.23 60.72
CA LYS A 293 4.28 25.21 61.66
C LYS A 293 4.69 24.55 62.98
N SER A 294 4.14 23.38 63.32
CA SER A 294 4.47 22.63 64.53
C SER A 294 5.91 22.15 64.61
N VAL A 295 6.50 21.58 63.54
CA VAL A 295 7.90 21.10 63.61
C VAL A 295 8.86 22.28 63.74
N VAL A 296 8.62 23.35 62.98
CA VAL A 296 9.43 24.57 63.05
C VAL A 296 9.22 25.29 64.40
N GLU A 297 7.99 25.37 64.90
CA GLU A 297 7.69 25.92 66.22
C GLU A 297 8.30 25.09 67.34
N GLU A 298 8.28 23.76 67.24
CA GLU A 298 8.86 22.86 68.23
C GLU A 298 10.38 23.01 68.29
N LEU A 299 11.06 22.99 67.15
CA LEU A 299 12.49 23.28 67.10
C LEU A 299 12.81 24.68 67.63
N SER A 300 12.00 25.68 67.27
CA SER A 300 12.18 27.05 67.75
C SER A 300 11.92 27.19 69.26
N ARG A 301 10.98 26.41 69.83
CA ARG A 301 10.76 26.31 71.28
C ARG A 301 11.96 25.68 71.97
N THR A 302 12.43 24.53 71.49
CA THR A 302 13.62 23.86 72.06
C THR A 302 14.86 24.76 72.01
N VAL A 303 15.07 25.52 70.93
CA VAL A 303 16.17 26.50 70.84
C VAL A 303 16.02 27.62 71.88
N SER A 304 14.79 28.10 72.11
CA SER A 304 14.52 29.14 73.10
C SER A 304 14.71 28.64 74.53
N GLU A 305 14.26 27.42 74.81
CA GLU A 305 14.46 26.74 76.09
C GLU A 305 15.95 26.50 76.37
N LEU A 306 16.69 25.97 75.39
CA LEU A 306 18.13 25.77 75.52
C LEU A 306 18.86 27.09 75.78
N LYS A 307 18.45 28.18 75.12
CA LYS A 307 19.00 29.51 75.37
C LYS A 307 18.75 29.98 76.81
N ALA A 308 17.53 29.80 77.31
CA ALA A 308 17.20 30.14 78.70
C ALA A 308 18.04 29.32 79.69
N SER A 309 18.19 28.01 79.47
CA SER A 309 19.06 27.16 80.30
C SER A 309 20.53 27.59 80.25
N VAL A 310 21.02 28.05 79.09
CA VAL A 310 22.37 28.62 78.96
C VAL A 310 22.52 29.90 79.78
N ASP A 311 21.54 30.78 79.77
CA ASP A 311 21.54 32.02 80.57
C ASP A 311 21.48 31.72 82.09
N GLU A 312 20.65 30.77 82.51
CA GLU A 312 20.59 30.30 83.90
C GLU A 312 21.91 29.69 84.36
N LEU A 313 22.50 28.80 83.55
CA LEU A 313 23.78 28.18 83.85
C LEU A 313 24.89 29.23 83.95
N LYS A 314 24.85 30.28 83.10
CA LYS A 314 25.79 31.40 83.16
C LYS A 314 25.67 32.15 84.49
N SER A 315 24.45 32.49 84.92
CA SER A 315 24.23 33.15 86.22
C SER A 315 24.68 32.28 87.39
N ALA A 316 24.39 30.97 87.36
CA ALA A 316 24.85 30.04 88.38
C ALA A 316 26.40 29.97 88.45
N VAL A 317 27.08 30.02 87.32
CA VAL A 317 28.56 30.09 87.26
C VAL A 317 29.07 31.40 87.86
N GLU A 318 28.42 32.53 87.60
CA GLU A 318 28.77 33.83 88.19
C GLU A 318 28.58 33.83 89.71
N GLU A 319 27.49 33.24 90.22
CA GLU A 319 27.23 33.10 91.65
C GLU A 319 28.27 32.19 92.33
N LEU A 320 28.55 31.03 91.74
CA LEU A 320 29.61 30.13 92.23
C LEU A 320 30.98 30.83 92.27
N ARG A 321 31.27 31.68 91.28
CA ARG A 321 32.51 32.46 91.25
C ARG A 321 32.56 33.49 92.38
N SER A 322 31.47 34.19 92.66
CA SER A 322 31.38 35.10 93.80
C SER A 322 31.54 34.37 95.14
N GLY A 323 30.83 33.25 95.31
CA GLY A 323 30.94 32.43 96.51
C GLY A 323 32.37 31.91 96.73
N LEU A 324 33.08 31.56 95.65
CA LEU A 324 34.48 31.19 95.74
C LEU A 324 35.38 32.34 96.22
N GLU A 325 35.12 33.58 95.78
CA GLU A 325 35.84 34.77 96.26
C GLU A 325 35.57 35.04 97.75
N ASP A 326 34.33 34.87 98.20
CA ASP A 326 33.98 35.04 99.61
C ASP A 326 34.63 33.97 100.50
N VAL A 327 34.61 32.71 100.07
CA VAL A 327 35.33 31.62 100.75
C VAL A 327 36.83 31.90 100.79
N LYS A 328 37.41 32.45 99.71
CA LYS A 328 38.82 32.84 99.68
C LYS A 328 39.13 33.92 100.73
N LYS A 329 38.33 34.99 100.80
CA LYS A 329 38.48 36.05 101.81
C LYS A 329 38.34 35.50 103.23
N ALA A 330 37.33 34.66 103.48
CA ALA A 330 37.16 34.01 104.78
C ALA A 330 38.36 33.12 105.15
N GLY A 331 38.96 32.45 104.17
CA GLY A 331 40.21 31.72 104.32
C GLY A 331 41.39 32.62 104.73
N GLU A 332 41.55 33.77 104.07
CA GLU A 332 42.56 34.78 104.39
C GLU A 332 42.37 35.35 105.81
N GLU A 333 41.14 35.73 106.18
CA GLU A 333 40.81 36.20 107.54
C GLU A 333 41.09 35.14 108.61
N ASN A 334 40.73 33.88 108.35
CA ASN A 334 40.99 32.80 109.29
C ASN A 334 42.49 32.54 109.43
N ALA A 335 43.28 32.67 108.35
CA ALA A 335 44.74 32.58 108.41
C ALA A 335 45.33 33.69 109.29
N GLU A 336 44.83 34.93 109.20
CA GLU A 336 45.24 36.03 110.08
C GLU A 336 44.87 35.76 111.55
N LYS A 337 43.64 35.29 111.82
CA LYS A 337 43.21 34.91 113.17
C LYS A 337 44.09 33.80 113.75
N ILE A 338 44.44 32.79 112.95
CA ILE A 338 45.35 31.71 113.36
C ILE A 338 46.72 32.28 113.71
N SER A 339 47.32 33.14 112.88
CA SER A 339 48.62 33.77 113.19
C SER A 339 48.57 34.63 114.47
N GLY A 340 47.45 35.32 114.71
CA GLY A 340 47.21 36.04 115.95
C GLY A 340 47.12 35.10 117.16
N LEU A 341 46.42 33.97 117.03
CA LEU A 341 46.37 32.94 118.07
C LEU A 341 47.75 32.33 118.33
N GLU A 342 48.54 32.01 117.31
CA GLU A 342 49.93 31.52 117.44
C GLU A 342 50.81 32.50 118.25
N SER A 343 50.69 33.80 117.96
CA SER A 343 51.42 34.86 118.69
C SER A 343 50.99 34.94 120.17
N ARG A 344 49.69 34.78 120.45
CA ARG A 344 49.16 34.71 121.82
C ARG A 344 49.64 33.46 122.55
N VAL A 345 49.68 32.31 121.88
CA VAL A 345 50.25 31.07 122.42
C VAL A 345 51.72 31.28 122.81
N LYS A 346 52.54 31.88 121.93
CA LYS A 346 53.94 32.21 122.24
C LYS A 346 54.09 33.15 123.45
N THR A 347 53.18 34.11 123.59
CA THR A 347 53.14 34.98 124.77
C THR A 347 52.83 34.19 126.04
N LEU A 348 51.86 33.26 125.98
CA LEU A 348 51.53 32.38 127.10
C LEU A 348 52.68 31.44 127.48
N GLU A 349 53.43 30.93 126.50
CA GLU A 349 54.68 30.17 126.74
C GLU A 349 55.70 31.02 127.52
N GLY A 350 55.87 32.30 127.16
CA GLY A 350 56.71 33.24 127.89
C GLY A 350 56.24 33.52 129.33
N VAL A 351 54.93 33.66 129.53
CA VAL A 351 54.33 33.78 130.87
C VAL A 351 54.61 32.53 131.70
N THR A 352 54.50 31.33 131.11
CA THR A 352 54.83 30.05 131.77
C THR A 352 56.29 30.00 132.23
N GLY A 353 57.22 30.52 131.41
CA GLY A 353 58.61 30.69 131.80
C GLY A 353 58.81 31.64 132.99
N THR A 354 58.09 32.77 133.00
CA THR A 354 58.11 33.74 134.11
C THR A 354 57.59 33.11 135.41
N ILE A 355 56.48 32.36 135.35
CA ILE A 355 55.94 31.61 136.48
C ILE A 355 56.99 30.64 137.02
N SER A 356 57.69 29.91 136.15
CA SER A 356 58.74 28.96 136.56
C SER A 356 59.92 29.64 137.27
N SER A 357 60.33 30.82 136.81
CA SER A 357 61.34 31.64 137.49
C SER A 357 60.86 32.16 138.84
N LEU A 358 59.63 32.68 138.91
CA LEU A 358 59.02 33.10 140.18
C LEU A 358 58.94 31.94 141.18
N GLN A 359 58.56 30.75 140.73
CA GLN A 359 58.48 29.55 141.57
C GLN A 359 59.87 29.17 142.13
N SER A 360 60.93 29.34 141.33
CA SER A 360 62.32 29.18 141.77
C SER A 360 62.74 30.25 142.79
N SER A 361 62.36 31.50 142.56
CA SER A 361 62.58 32.60 143.52
C SER A 361 61.86 32.34 144.85
N ILE A 362 60.60 31.90 144.82
CA ILE A 362 59.84 31.50 146.02
C ILE A 362 60.59 30.42 146.78
N ASN A 363 61.06 29.35 146.10
CA ASN A 363 61.83 28.30 146.74
C ASN A 363 63.13 28.83 147.41
N SER A 364 63.82 29.78 146.76
CA SER A 364 65.03 30.40 147.32
C SER A 364 64.75 31.30 148.53
N LEU A 365 63.64 32.05 148.50
CA LEU A 365 63.17 32.86 149.61
C LEU A 365 62.73 31.98 150.78
N GLN A 366 62.03 30.87 150.49
CA GLN A 366 61.61 29.90 151.51
C GLN A 366 62.83 29.31 152.23
N LYS A 367 63.88 28.91 151.49
CA LYS A 367 65.16 28.50 152.09
C LYS A 367 65.80 29.61 152.93
N SER A 368 65.76 30.85 152.44
CA SER A 368 66.30 32.00 153.20
C SER A 368 65.51 32.25 154.48
N ILE A 369 64.18 32.08 154.48
CA ILE A 369 63.32 32.16 155.66
C ILE A 369 63.67 31.04 156.65
N ASP A 370 63.85 29.80 156.18
CA ASP A 370 64.25 28.68 157.04
C ASP A 370 65.61 28.94 157.71
N ASP A 371 66.59 29.42 156.95
CA ASP A 371 67.92 29.76 157.47
C ASP A 371 67.86 30.95 158.45
N PHE A 372 66.99 31.94 158.20
CA PHE A 372 66.75 33.03 159.13
C PHE A 372 66.07 32.54 160.41
N GLY A 373 65.11 31.60 160.28
CA GLY A 373 64.46 30.92 161.40
C GLY A 373 65.48 30.20 162.30
N LYS A 374 66.43 29.45 161.72
CA LYS A 374 67.55 28.85 162.46
C LYS A 374 68.42 29.89 163.15
N LYS A 375 68.75 30.99 162.47
CA LYS A 375 69.49 32.11 163.09
C LYS A 375 68.74 32.72 164.27
N VAL A 376 67.43 32.90 164.17
CA VAL A 376 66.59 33.39 165.27
C VAL A 376 66.59 32.38 166.42
N GLU A 377 66.51 31.08 166.13
CA GLU A 377 66.60 30.02 167.15
C GLU A 377 67.97 30.04 167.87
N ASP A 378 69.06 30.14 167.10
CA ASP A 378 70.42 30.27 167.65
C ASP A 378 70.60 31.54 168.48
N LEU A 379 70.08 32.68 168.01
CA LEU A 379 70.08 33.92 168.78
C LEU A 379 69.23 33.81 170.05
N THR A 380 68.10 33.09 169.99
CA THR A 380 67.26 32.82 171.16
C THR A 380 68.01 31.96 172.18
N LYS A 381 68.73 30.93 171.74
CA LYS A 381 69.63 30.13 172.60
C LYS A 381 70.72 31.00 173.22
N LYS A 382 71.45 31.78 172.42
CA LYS A 382 72.48 32.71 172.91
C LYS A 382 71.91 33.72 173.92
N ALA A 383 70.72 34.25 173.69
CA ALA A 383 70.06 35.16 174.64
C ALA A 383 69.70 34.45 175.96
N SER A 384 69.23 33.19 175.91
CA SER A 384 68.95 32.39 177.11
C SER A 384 70.22 32.07 177.91
N GLU A 385 71.33 31.78 177.23
CA GLU A 385 72.64 31.57 177.85
C GLU A 385 73.19 32.87 178.47
N ALA A 386 73.05 34.01 177.79
CA ALA A 386 73.42 35.29 178.35
C ALA A 386 72.58 35.63 179.60
N SER A 387 71.28 35.32 179.58
CA SER A 387 70.39 35.50 180.73
C SER A 387 70.79 34.60 181.90
N SER A 388 71.19 33.35 181.65
CA SER A 388 71.65 32.44 182.72
C SER A 388 72.99 32.92 183.31
N GLN A 389 73.93 33.39 182.48
CA GLN A 389 75.18 33.99 182.94
C GLN A 389 74.94 35.23 183.82
N ALA A 390 74.03 36.12 183.44
CA ALA A 390 73.68 37.30 184.23
C ALA A 390 73.12 36.93 185.62
N SER A 391 72.29 35.89 185.70
CA SER A 391 71.75 35.40 186.98
C SER A 391 72.82 34.83 187.92
N ALA A 392 73.84 34.15 187.36
CA ALA A 392 74.94 33.59 188.15
C ALA A 392 75.83 34.67 188.80
N ILE A 393 76.05 35.79 188.10
CA ILE A 393 76.83 36.94 188.61
C ILE A 393 76.08 37.64 189.74
N ALA A 394 74.76 37.83 189.60
CA ALA A 394 73.93 38.51 190.60
C ALA A 394 73.96 37.81 191.98
N ALA A 395 74.13 36.49 192.01
CA ALA A 395 74.13 35.70 193.23
C ALA A 395 75.40 35.83 194.11
N GLN A 396 76.52 36.33 193.57
CA GLN A 396 77.80 36.43 194.33
C GLN A 396 77.97 37.74 195.10
N LEU A 397 77.16 38.76 194.81
CA LEU A 397 77.20 40.08 195.45
C LEU A 397 77.11 40.07 196.99
N PRO A 398 76.26 39.25 197.65
CA PRO A 398 76.08 39.31 199.11
C PRO A 398 77.29 38.81 199.91
N VAL A 399 78.05 37.84 199.38
CA VAL A 399 79.20 37.24 200.06
C VAL A 399 80.36 38.23 200.16
N LEU A 400 80.53 39.07 199.13
CA LEU A 400 81.62 40.05 199.05
C LEU A 400 81.48 41.14 200.13
N TYR A 401 80.24 41.57 200.43
CA TYR A 401 79.95 42.56 201.49
C TYR A 401 80.22 42.03 202.89
N ALA A 402 79.97 40.75 203.15
CA ALA A 402 80.19 40.16 204.47
C ALA A 402 81.67 40.09 204.84
N ILE A 403 82.54 39.81 203.86
CA ILE A 403 83.99 39.69 204.07
C ILE A 403 84.62 41.06 204.37
N SER A 404 84.13 42.15 203.77
CA SER A 404 84.70 43.48 204.00
C SER A 404 84.42 44.04 205.41
N ILE A 405 83.28 43.70 206.00
CA ILE A 405 82.86 44.20 207.32
C ILE A 405 83.68 43.56 208.44
N ILE A 406 83.99 42.27 208.33
CA ILE A 406 84.74 41.51 209.35
C ILE A 406 86.17 42.07 209.51
N GLY A 407 86.83 42.45 208.41
CA GLY A 407 88.18 43.02 208.45
C GLY A 407 88.26 44.35 209.22
N LEU A 408 87.20 45.16 209.18
CA LEU A 408 87.19 46.50 209.78
C LEU A 408 87.03 46.45 211.31
N VAL A 409 86.24 45.49 211.81
CA VAL A 409 85.99 45.33 213.26
C VAL A 409 87.24 44.86 214.00
N ILE A 410 88.02 43.96 213.39
CA ILE A 410 89.25 43.41 213.98
C ILE A 410 90.31 44.50 214.19
N ALA A 411 90.42 45.44 213.24
CA ALA A 411 91.38 46.55 213.33
C ALA A 411 91.09 47.51 214.50
N LEU A 412 89.82 47.74 214.83
CA LEU A 412 89.42 48.68 215.88
C LEU A 412 89.67 48.16 217.30
N VAL A 413 89.53 46.85 217.53
CA VAL A 413 89.70 46.24 218.85
C VAL A 413 91.17 46.25 219.31
N ALA A 414 92.11 46.09 218.38
CA ALA A 414 93.54 46.09 218.69
C ALA A 414 94.04 47.44 219.25
N VAL A 415 93.46 48.55 218.80
CA VAL A 415 93.87 49.91 219.22
C VAL A 415 93.43 50.22 220.65
N PHE A 416 92.29 49.71 221.09
CA PHE A 416 91.72 50.02 222.41
C PHE A 416 92.47 49.37 223.57
N LEU A 417 93.05 48.18 223.38
CA LEU A 417 93.70 47.43 224.46
C LEU A 417 95.09 47.98 224.84
N ILE A 418 95.73 48.74 223.96
CA ILE A 418 97.02 49.39 224.24
C ILE A 418 96.85 50.58 225.22
N TYR A 419 95.66 51.17 225.31
CA TYR A 419 95.48 52.45 226.02
C TYR A 419 95.30 52.33 227.55
N ARG A 420 94.83 51.19 228.11
CA ARG A 420 94.38 51.16 229.52
C ARG A 420 95.41 50.72 230.57
N LYS A 421 96.62 50.27 230.23
CA LYS A 421 97.59 49.80 231.26
C LYS A 421 98.69 50.81 231.64
N ILE A 422 98.62 52.05 231.15
CA ILE A 422 99.62 53.11 231.44
C ILE A 422 99.21 54.05 232.60
N SER A 423 98.02 53.92 233.19
CA SER A 423 97.57 54.82 234.28
C SER A 423 96.92 54.05 235.43
N GLY A 424 97.66 53.84 236.53
CA GLY A 424 97.15 53.34 237.81
C GLY A 424 98.11 52.38 238.50
#